data_AF-A0A1H9QBK3-F1
#
_entry.id   AF-A0A1H9QBK3-F1
#
_cell.length_a   1.000
_cell.length_b   1.000
_cell.length_c   1.000
_cell.angle_alpha   90.00
_cell.angle_beta   90.00
_cell.angle_gamma   90.00
#
_symmetry.space_group_name_H-M   'P 1'
#
loop_
_entity.id
_entity.type
_entity.pdbx_description
1 polymer ?
#
loop_
_entity_poly.entity_id
_entity_poly.type
_entity_poly.pdbx_seq_one_letter_code
_entity_poly.pdbx_strand_id
1 'polypeptide(L)'
;MTRSGLFAAVSRRCVLAATVAMGLAVPTASLASPEAADAVEAPAVSPMPRARPEWVEVIPTARWDFRSEGDAWSRAVLDALRGPGEPLVSMVPGDIETWCPGYADAPTGARRSFWVGFLSALAKHESTWRPGAVGGGGQWYGLLQILPATARGYGCRARSGQALTDGAANLSCAVRIMARTVKRDGVIHARSPKWSGVSADWGPMRSGTKRAEMASWLRRQDYCQMFASPRPTRKPVPETLVAGPVLPDLRPEARPDRVTPVEVTRAATSSVDFLIGP
;
A
#
# COMPACT_ATOMS: atom_id res chain seq x y z
N MET A 1 -45.36 -52.55 25.05
CA MET A 1 -44.20 -52.17 25.90
C MET A 1 -43.83 -50.73 25.53
N THR A 2 -44.43 -49.69 26.13
CA THR A 2 -43.92 -48.92 27.31
C THR A 2 -42.43 -48.58 27.20
N ARG A 3 -41.90 -47.35 27.28
CA ARG A 3 -42.33 -46.11 27.97
C ARG A 3 -41.38 -44.95 27.54
N SER A 4 -41.87 -43.69 27.62
CA SER A 4 -41.21 -42.46 28.15
C SER A 4 -39.84 -42.03 27.57
N GLY A 5 -39.60 -40.84 26.99
CA GLY A 5 -40.08 -39.49 27.32
C GLY A 5 -39.14 -38.83 28.33
N LEU A 6 -38.40 -37.76 27.97
CA LEU A 6 -37.90 -36.75 28.91
C LEU A 6 -37.53 -35.43 28.19
N PHE A 7 -38.31 -34.39 28.46
CA PHE A 7 -38.02 -32.98 28.22
C PHE A 7 -37.21 -32.43 29.40
N ALA A 8 -36.25 -31.53 29.16
CA ALA A 8 -35.63 -30.67 30.19
C ALA A 8 -35.43 -29.26 29.57
N ALA A 9 -36.36 -28.33 29.79
CA ALA A 9 -36.40 -27.37 30.90
C ALA A 9 -35.41 -26.19 30.74
N VAL A 10 -35.89 -25.13 30.09
CA VAL A 10 -35.29 -23.79 30.05
C VAL A 10 -35.49 -23.12 31.42
N SER A 11 -34.39 -22.83 32.13
CA SER A 11 -34.42 -22.13 33.41
C SER A 11 -34.33 -20.61 33.20
N ARG A 12 -35.45 -19.92 33.45
CA ARG A 12 -35.52 -18.46 33.61
C ARG A 12 -34.97 -18.10 35.00
N ARG A 13 -33.97 -17.23 35.07
CA ARG A 13 -33.56 -16.61 36.34
C ARG A 13 -34.23 -15.26 36.53
N CYS A 14 -34.96 -15.16 37.63
CA CYS A 14 -35.62 -13.98 38.16
C CYS A 14 -34.61 -12.88 38.49
N VAL A 15 -34.99 -11.64 38.18
CA VAL A 15 -34.39 -10.40 38.68
C VAL A 15 -35.05 -10.10 40.02
N LEU A 16 -34.26 -10.03 41.10
CA LEU A 16 -34.68 -9.45 42.38
C LEU A 16 -34.12 -8.04 42.49
N ALA A 17 -35.01 -7.06 42.54
CA ALA A 17 -34.70 -5.69 42.89
C ALA A 17 -34.54 -5.57 44.42
N ALA A 18 -33.38 -5.10 44.87
CA ALA A 18 -33.15 -4.75 46.27
C ALA A 18 -33.18 -3.23 46.41
N THR A 19 -34.17 -2.71 47.13
CA THR A 19 -34.27 -1.32 47.58
C THR A 19 -33.40 -1.14 48.82
N VAL A 20 -32.41 -0.26 48.76
CA VAL A 20 -31.58 0.12 49.91
C VAL A 20 -31.93 1.55 50.31
N ALA A 21 -32.33 1.71 51.57
CA ALA A 21 -32.68 2.98 52.20
C ALA A 21 -31.43 3.84 52.42
N MET A 22 -31.53 5.11 52.02
CA MET A 22 -30.47 6.12 52.11
C MET A 22 -30.54 6.79 53.49
N GLY A 23 -29.64 6.43 54.41
CA GLY A 23 -29.42 7.12 55.67
C GLY A 23 -28.40 8.25 55.50
N LEU A 24 -28.82 9.50 55.71
CA LEU A 24 -27.94 10.67 55.73
C LEU A 24 -27.25 10.79 57.08
N ALA A 25 -25.97 10.38 57.14
CA ALA A 25 -25.04 10.81 58.18
C ALA A 25 -24.14 11.88 57.57
N VAL A 26 -24.20 13.10 58.08
CA VAL A 26 -23.31 14.21 57.67
C VAL A 26 -22.04 14.13 58.52
N PRO A 27 -20.87 13.80 57.95
CA PRO A 27 -19.62 13.91 58.67
C PRO A 27 -19.18 15.38 58.70
N THR A 28 -18.94 15.90 59.90
CA THR A 28 -18.25 17.18 60.12
C THR A 28 -16.81 17.04 59.64
N ALA A 29 -16.49 17.67 58.50
CA ALA A 29 -15.14 17.70 57.97
C ALA A 29 -14.26 18.62 58.83
N SER A 30 -13.28 18.02 59.51
CA SER A 30 -12.15 18.73 60.11
C SER A 30 -11.28 19.32 59.00
N LEU A 31 -11.05 20.63 59.02
CA LEU A 31 -10.10 21.30 58.13
C LEU A 31 -8.68 20.94 58.55
N ALA A 32 -8.16 19.82 58.04
CA ALA A 32 -6.72 19.57 58.00
C ALA A 32 -6.10 20.39 56.86
N SER A 33 -5.06 21.15 57.18
CA SER A 33 -4.27 21.90 56.19
C SER A 33 -3.72 20.97 55.12
N PRO A 34 -3.71 21.35 53.83
CA PRO A 34 -2.97 20.60 52.84
C PRO A 34 -1.48 20.75 53.14
N GLU A 35 -0.83 19.68 53.60
CA GLU A 35 0.61 19.54 53.44
C GLU A 35 0.95 19.75 51.96
N ALA A 36 2.00 20.54 51.75
CA ALA A 36 2.47 20.98 50.45
C ALA A 36 2.54 19.79 49.48
N ALA A 37 1.84 19.90 48.35
CA ALA A 37 2.08 19.03 47.22
C ALA A 37 3.57 19.17 46.84
N ASP A 38 4.32 18.08 46.94
CA ASP A 38 5.64 17.98 46.35
C ASP A 38 5.53 18.43 44.89
N ALA A 39 6.17 19.57 44.59
CA ALA A 39 6.25 20.08 43.24
C ALA A 39 7.05 19.05 42.42
N VAL A 40 6.36 18.26 41.60
CA VAL A 40 7.01 17.39 40.63
C VAL A 40 7.73 18.32 39.65
N GLU A 41 9.05 18.42 39.82
CA GLU A 41 9.92 19.24 38.99
C GLU A 41 9.79 18.77 37.53
N ALA A 42 9.41 19.70 36.65
CA ALA A 42 9.31 19.42 35.23
C ALA A 42 10.69 19.00 34.71
N PRO A 43 10.79 17.98 33.82
CA PRO A 43 12.08 17.57 33.29
C PRO A 43 12.78 18.76 32.63
N ALA A 44 14.03 19.01 33.03
CA ALA A 44 14.85 20.14 32.54
C ALA A 44 15.06 20.13 31.02
N VAL A 45 14.74 19.03 30.35
CA VAL A 45 14.78 18.86 28.90
C VAL A 45 13.49 18.20 28.46
N SER A 46 12.70 18.91 27.66
CA SER A 46 11.62 18.28 26.89
C SER A 46 12.23 17.19 26.01
N PRO A 47 11.84 15.91 26.14
CA PRO A 47 12.30 14.88 25.23
C PRO A 47 11.90 15.33 23.82
N MET A 48 12.89 15.63 22.98
CA MET A 48 12.63 15.94 21.58
C MET A 48 11.77 14.82 20.99
N PRO A 49 10.69 15.14 20.25
CA PRO A 49 9.95 14.13 19.53
C PRO A 49 10.94 13.33 18.68
N ARG A 50 11.10 12.03 18.96
CA ARG A 50 11.84 11.15 18.05
C ARG A 50 11.19 11.32 16.68
N ALA A 51 12.00 11.49 15.64
CA ALA A 51 11.49 11.49 14.28
C ALA A 51 10.61 10.25 14.11
N ARG A 52 9.31 10.46 13.84
CA ARG A 52 8.42 9.38 13.44
C ARG A 52 9.13 8.69 12.26
N PRO A 53 9.26 7.35 12.23
CA PRO A 53 9.81 6.68 11.07
C PRO A 53 9.10 7.24 9.84
N GLU A 54 9.88 7.75 8.89
CA GLU A 54 9.37 8.55 7.78
C GLU A 54 8.29 7.79 7.00
N TRP A 55 8.35 6.46 7.06
CA TRP A 55 7.31 5.54 6.62
C TRP A 55 7.04 4.43 7.63
N VAL A 56 5.78 4.30 8.05
CA VAL A 56 5.25 3.11 8.72
C VAL A 56 4.94 2.08 7.63
N GLU A 57 5.35 0.83 7.81
CA GLU A 57 5.03 -0.27 6.90
C GLU A 57 3.53 -0.57 6.97
N VAL A 58 2.76 0.17 6.17
CA VAL A 58 1.33 -0.01 5.93
C VAL A 58 1.12 -1.02 4.80
N ILE A 59 -0.05 -1.66 4.77
CA ILE A 59 -0.45 -2.49 3.63
C ILE A 59 -0.55 -1.56 2.41
N PRO A 60 0.26 -1.78 1.37
CA PRO A 60 0.30 -0.88 0.24
C PRO A 60 -0.89 -1.13 -0.69
N THR A 61 -1.24 -0.12 -1.48
CA THR A 61 -2.16 -0.28 -2.61
C THR A 61 -1.64 -1.38 -3.54
N ALA A 62 -2.46 -2.41 -3.71
CA ALA A 62 -2.19 -3.54 -4.56
C ALA A 62 -3.32 -3.75 -5.58
N ARG A 63 -2.96 -4.32 -6.72
CA ARG A 63 -3.89 -4.47 -7.84
C ARG A 63 -5.00 -5.49 -7.59
N TRP A 64 -4.87 -6.27 -6.53
CA TRP A 64 -5.84 -7.25 -6.08
C TRP A 64 -6.74 -6.74 -4.96
N ASP A 65 -6.69 -5.46 -4.57
CA ASP A 65 -7.43 -4.95 -3.39
C ASP A 65 -8.96 -5.10 -3.51
N PHE A 66 -9.48 -5.31 -4.72
CA PHE A 66 -10.88 -5.66 -4.95
C PHE A 66 -11.25 -7.10 -4.51
N ARG A 67 -10.25 -7.92 -4.18
CA ARG A 67 -10.42 -9.29 -3.67
C ARG A 67 -10.52 -9.25 -2.16
N SER A 68 -11.46 -10.02 -1.60
CA SER A 68 -11.58 -10.17 -0.15
C SER A 68 -10.31 -10.72 0.50
N GLU A 69 -9.52 -11.50 -0.24
CA GLU A 69 -8.26 -12.08 0.24
C GLU A 69 -7.04 -11.16 0.04
N GLY A 70 -7.19 -10.04 -0.68
CA GLY A 70 -6.07 -9.19 -1.13
C GLY A 70 -5.20 -8.68 0.02
N ASP A 71 -5.84 -8.32 1.13
CA ASP A 71 -5.21 -7.87 2.36
C ASP A 71 -4.29 -8.94 2.98
N ALA A 72 -4.75 -10.20 2.99
CA ALA A 72 -3.97 -11.34 3.48
C ALA A 72 -2.78 -11.65 2.55
N TRP A 73 -2.99 -11.51 1.23
CA TRP A 73 -1.93 -11.68 0.23
C TRP A 73 -0.84 -10.63 0.35
N SER A 74 -1.21 -9.36 0.52
CA SER A 74 -0.25 -8.27 0.74
C SER A 74 0.59 -8.50 2.01
N ARG A 75 -0.05 -8.89 3.12
CA ARG A 75 0.69 -9.24 4.36
C ARG A 75 1.64 -10.41 4.17
N ALA A 76 1.20 -11.48 3.48
CA ALA A 76 2.06 -12.64 3.22
C ALA A 76 3.29 -12.30 2.36
N VAL A 77 3.14 -11.39 1.39
CA VAL A 77 4.26 -10.88 0.60
C VAL A 77 5.20 -10.05 1.47
N LEU A 78 4.68 -9.11 2.28
CA LEU A 78 5.50 -8.30 3.18
C LEU A 78 6.31 -9.18 4.14
N ASP A 79 5.70 -10.21 4.73
CA ASP A 79 6.40 -11.17 5.58
C ASP A 79 7.49 -11.94 4.84
N ALA A 80 7.20 -12.39 3.62
CA ALA A 80 8.20 -13.07 2.79
C ALA A 80 9.37 -12.14 2.43
N LEU A 81 9.12 -10.85 2.20
CA LEU A 81 10.15 -9.84 1.91
C LEU A 81 11.01 -9.46 3.12
N ARG A 82 10.57 -9.73 4.34
CA ARG A 82 11.40 -9.58 5.56
C ARG A 82 12.40 -10.73 5.74
N GLY A 83 12.11 -11.89 5.18
CA GLY A 83 12.95 -13.08 5.26
C GLY A 83 13.56 -13.47 3.91
N PRO A 84 13.04 -14.50 3.22
CA PRO A 84 13.64 -15.00 1.98
C PRO A 84 13.70 -13.99 0.84
N GLY A 85 12.85 -12.97 0.87
CA GLY A 85 12.79 -11.90 -0.12
C GLY A 85 13.67 -10.69 0.18
N GLU A 86 14.40 -10.67 1.30
CA GLU A 86 15.24 -9.53 1.69
C GLU A 86 16.15 -9.02 0.57
N PRO A 87 16.80 -9.87 -0.26
CA PRO A 87 17.69 -9.39 -1.31
C PRO A 87 16.99 -8.53 -2.36
N LEU A 88 15.68 -8.71 -2.58
CA LEU A 88 14.90 -7.87 -3.49
C LEU A 88 14.79 -6.43 -2.99
N VAL A 89 14.83 -6.25 -1.67
CA VAL A 89 14.58 -4.97 -0.99
C VAL A 89 15.89 -4.21 -0.77
N SER A 90 16.99 -4.92 -0.49
CA SER A 90 18.30 -4.32 -0.24
C SER A 90 19.05 -3.95 -1.52
N MET A 91 18.75 -4.59 -2.65
CA MET A 91 19.35 -4.22 -3.94
C MET A 91 18.55 -3.14 -4.67
N VAL A 92 19.19 -2.51 -5.65
CA VAL A 92 18.53 -1.63 -6.63
C VAL A 92 18.71 -2.27 -8.01
N PRO A 93 17.64 -2.82 -8.63
CA PRO A 93 17.74 -3.39 -9.96
C PRO A 93 18.17 -2.34 -11.00
N GLY A 94 19.03 -2.71 -11.96
CA GLY A 94 19.56 -1.77 -12.95
C GLY A 94 18.49 -1.16 -13.88
N ASP A 95 17.34 -1.81 -14.03
CA ASP A 95 16.20 -1.33 -14.81
C ASP A 95 15.10 -0.70 -13.95
N ILE A 96 15.34 -0.46 -12.66
CA ILE A 96 14.30 -0.08 -11.69
C ILE A 96 13.59 1.23 -12.05
N GLU A 97 14.27 2.20 -12.66
CA GLU A 97 13.67 3.47 -13.07
C GLU A 97 12.52 3.30 -14.07
N THR A 98 12.56 2.22 -14.86
CA THR A 98 11.45 1.85 -15.77
C THR A 98 10.20 1.48 -14.97
N TRP A 99 10.37 0.84 -13.83
CA TRP A 99 9.30 0.28 -13.01
C TRP A 99 8.82 1.24 -11.91
N CYS A 100 9.74 1.95 -11.26
CA CYS A 100 9.51 2.71 -10.04
C CYS A 100 10.61 3.76 -9.84
N PRO A 101 10.39 5.03 -10.27
CA PRO A 101 11.45 6.04 -10.28
C PRO A 101 11.98 6.39 -8.89
N GLY A 102 11.13 6.40 -7.85
CA GLY A 102 11.57 6.67 -6.48
C GLY A 102 12.19 5.48 -5.74
N TYR A 103 12.38 4.31 -6.37
CA TYR A 103 12.78 3.10 -5.65
C TYR A 103 14.17 3.20 -5.01
N ALA A 104 15.13 3.81 -5.71
CA ALA A 104 16.51 3.92 -5.25
C ALA A 104 16.61 4.69 -3.92
N ASP A 105 15.83 5.77 -3.79
CA ASP A 105 15.83 6.63 -2.59
C ASP A 105 14.77 6.23 -1.55
N ALA A 106 13.91 5.26 -1.89
CA ALA A 106 12.85 4.81 -1.00
C ALA A 106 13.41 4.06 0.23
N PRO A 107 12.84 4.28 1.44
CA PRO A 107 13.12 3.48 2.62
C PRO A 107 12.64 2.04 2.42
N THR A 108 13.17 1.13 3.23
CA THR A 108 12.91 -0.32 3.15
C THR A 108 11.42 -0.67 3.07
N GLY A 109 10.56 0.01 3.84
CA GLY A 109 9.12 -0.22 3.81
C GLY A 109 8.50 0.06 2.44
N ALA A 110 8.82 1.21 1.82
CA ALA A 110 8.33 1.57 0.50
C ALA A 110 8.91 0.67 -0.61
N ARG A 111 10.16 0.23 -0.49
CA ARG A 111 10.74 -0.77 -1.39
C ARG A 111 10.01 -2.12 -1.34
N ARG A 112 9.54 -2.54 -0.15
CA ARG A 112 8.67 -3.73 -0.04
C ARG A 112 7.30 -3.49 -0.65
N SER A 113 6.74 -2.30 -0.46
CA SER A 113 5.47 -1.91 -1.08
C SER A 113 5.49 -2.03 -2.60
N PHE A 114 6.61 -1.63 -3.23
CA PHE A 114 6.83 -1.85 -4.66
C PHE A 114 6.68 -3.33 -5.04
N TRP A 115 7.32 -4.25 -4.31
CA TRP A 115 7.28 -5.68 -4.63
C TRP A 115 5.89 -6.30 -4.42
N VAL A 116 5.12 -5.83 -3.43
CA VAL A 116 3.69 -6.19 -3.29
C VAL A 116 2.90 -5.74 -4.52
N GLY A 117 3.06 -4.47 -4.91
CA GLY A 117 2.47 -3.93 -6.12
C GLY A 117 2.84 -4.74 -7.37
N PHE A 118 4.13 -5.05 -7.51
CA PHE A 118 4.66 -5.78 -8.66
C PHE A 118 4.03 -7.17 -8.79
N LEU A 119 4.00 -7.94 -7.68
CA LEU A 119 3.39 -9.27 -7.65
C LEU A 119 1.89 -9.21 -7.94
N SER A 120 1.19 -8.19 -7.44
CA SER A 120 -0.23 -7.98 -7.73
C SER A 120 -0.51 -7.63 -9.19
N ALA A 121 0.38 -6.88 -9.84
CA ALA A 121 0.29 -6.59 -11.26
C ALA A 121 0.62 -7.82 -12.11
N LEU A 122 1.56 -8.65 -11.69
CA LEU A 122 1.92 -9.90 -12.37
C LEU A 122 0.79 -10.95 -12.25
N ALA A 123 0.17 -11.07 -11.08
CA ALA A 123 -0.93 -12.01 -10.84
C ALA A 123 -2.14 -11.78 -11.77
N LYS A 124 -2.37 -10.54 -12.20
CA LYS A 124 -3.34 -10.22 -13.27
C LYS A 124 -3.07 -11.04 -14.53
N HIS A 125 -1.82 -11.04 -14.98
CA HIS A 125 -1.41 -11.61 -16.26
C HIS A 125 -1.15 -13.12 -16.21
N GLU A 126 -0.95 -13.67 -15.01
CA GLU A 126 -0.77 -15.10 -14.76
C GLU A 126 -2.09 -15.83 -14.52
N SER A 127 -2.94 -15.30 -13.63
CA SER A 127 -4.14 -16.01 -13.17
C SER A 127 -5.42 -15.18 -13.20
N THR A 128 -5.34 -13.89 -13.53
CA THR A 128 -6.41 -12.92 -13.30
C THR A 128 -6.82 -12.88 -11.83
N TRP A 129 -5.83 -12.94 -10.93
CA TRP A 129 -6.00 -12.93 -9.47
C TRP A 129 -6.84 -14.10 -8.91
N ARG A 130 -6.79 -15.26 -9.56
CA ARG A 130 -7.52 -16.46 -9.13
C ARG A 130 -6.58 -17.42 -8.39
N PRO A 131 -6.70 -17.57 -7.06
CA PRO A 131 -5.81 -18.45 -6.30
C PRO A 131 -6.03 -19.94 -6.61
N GLY A 132 -7.22 -20.34 -7.06
CA GLY A 132 -7.50 -21.70 -7.51
C GLY A 132 -7.11 -21.98 -8.98
N ALA A 133 -6.46 -21.05 -9.68
CA ALA A 133 -6.14 -21.23 -11.09
C ALA A 133 -5.15 -22.37 -11.30
N VAL A 134 -5.47 -23.27 -12.24
CA VAL A 134 -4.57 -24.32 -12.72
C VAL A 134 -4.41 -24.19 -14.23
N GLY A 135 -3.19 -23.92 -14.69
CA GLY A 135 -2.87 -23.67 -16.09
C GLY A 135 -1.93 -24.71 -16.70
N GLY A 136 -1.65 -24.55 -18.00
CA GLY A 136 -0.72 -25.38 -18.76
C GLY A 136 -1.06 -26.88 -18.73
N GLY A 137 -2.34 -27.23 -18.88
CA GLY A 137 -2.79 -28.63 -18.86
C GLY A 137 -2.71 -29.30 -17.49
N GLY A 138 -2.80 -28.54 -16.39
CA GLY A 138 -2.79 -29.10 -15.04
C GLY A 138 -1.44 -29.01 -14.32
N GLN A 139 -0.48 -28.23 -14.83
CA GLN A 139 0.90 -28.23 -14.34
C GLN A 139 1.24 -27.03 -13.45
N TRP A 140 0.62 -25.88 -13.69
CA TRP A 140 0.97 -24.61 -13.03
C TRP A 140 -0.17 -24.15 -12.14
N TYR A 141 0.14 -23.71 -10.91
CA TYR A 141 -0.87 -23.52 -9.87
C TYR A 141 -0.82 -22.12 -9.25
N GLY A 142 -2.00 -21.62 -8.92
CA GLY A 142 -2.19 -20.45 -8.07
C GLY A 142 -2.02 -19.11 -8.77
N LEU A 143 -1.91 -18.07 -7.93
CA LEU A 143 -1.88 -16.67 -8.36
C LEU A 143 -0.79 -16.38 -9.39
N LEU A 144 0.38 -16.97 -9.20
CA LEU A 144 1.56 -16.77 -10.05
C LEU A 144 1.97 -18.03 -10.81
N GLN A 145 1.04 -18.96 -11.02
CA GLN A 145 1.18 -20.12 -11.89
C GLN A 145 2.54 -20.78 -11.69
N ILE A 146 2.75 -21.40 -10.52
CA ILE A 146 4.02 -22.02 -10.13
C ILE A 146 3.91 -23.55 -10.30
N LEU A 147 4.95 -24.16 -10.89
CA LEU A 147 5.09 -25.60 -11.03
C LEU A 147 5.56 -26.20 -9.68
N PRO A 148 4.97 -27.31 -9.20
CA PRO A 148 5.39 -27.92 -7.93
C PRO A 148 6.87 -28.33 -7.90
N ALA A 149 7.42 -28.77 -9.03
CA ALA A 149 8.86 -29.09 -9.14
C ALA A 149 9.74 -27.87 -8.92
N THR A 150 9.39 -26.72 -9.52
CA THR A 150 10.08 -25.44 -9.29
C THR A 150 10.00 -25.05 -7.82
N ALA A 151 8.80 -25.09 -7.22
CA ALA A 151 8.62 -24.77 -5.81
C ALA A 151 9.51 -25.64 -4.90
N ARG A 152 9.67 -26.93 -5.20
CA ARG A 152 10.60 -27.82 -4.48
C ARG A 152 12.06 -27.44 -4.70
N GLY A 153 12.47 -27.13 -5.93
CA GLY A 153 13.83 -26.75 -6.28
C GLY A 153 14.29 -25.45 -5.59
N TYR A 154 13.36 -24.51 -5.40
CA TYR A 154 13.61 -23.29 -4.64
C TYR A 154 13.35 -23.42 -3.13
N GLY A 155 13.05 -24.61 -2.62
CA GLY A 155 12.84 -24.83 -1.18
C GLY A 155 11.62 -24.10 -0.61
N CYS A 156 10.55 -23.94 -1.40
CA CYS A 156 9.29 -23.37 -0.93
C CYS A 156 8.58 -24.28 0.07
N ARG A 157 7.77 -23.69 0.96
CA ARG A 157 6.90 -24.43 1.89
C ARG A 157 5.77 -25.16 1.17
N ALA A 158 5.10 -24.49 0.24
CA ALA A 158 4.14 -25.13 -0.67
C ALA A 158 4.91 -25.93 -1.74
N ARG A 159 4.77 -27.26 -1.73
CA ARG A 159 5.54 -28.18 -2.58
C ARG A 159 4.69 -29.05 -3.51
N SER A 160 3.37 -28.93 -3.42
CA SER A 160 2.36 -29.64 -4.22
C SER A 160 1.44 -28.64 -4.93
N GLY A 161 0.74 -29.09 -5.97
CA GLY A 161 -0.22 -28.25 -6.69
C GLY A 161 -1.32 -27.69 -5.77
N GLN A 162 -1.90 -28.55 -4.94
CA GLN A 162 -2.91 -28.16 -3.96
C GLN A 162 -2.38 -27.14 -2.93
N ALA A 163 -1.13 -27.29 -2.45
CA ALA A 163 -0.55 -26.31 -1.54
C ALA A 163 -0.30 -24.97 -2.23
N LEU A 164 -0.09 -24.97 -3.55
CA LEU A 164 0.14 -23.77 -4.36
C LEU A 164 -1.16 -23.06 -4.75
N THR A 165 -2.34 -23.64 -4.53
CA THR A 165 -3.61 -22.91 -4.67
C THR A 165 -3.91 -22.01 -3.47
N ASP A 166 -3.18 -22.16 -2.36
CA ASP A 166 -3.19 -21.17 -1.29
C ASP A 166 -2.44 -19.90 -1.74
N GLY A 167 -3.16 -18.77 -1.84
CA GLY A 167 -2.61 -17.54 -2.40
C GLY A 167 -1.41 -17.00 -1.61
N ALA A 168 -1.45 -17.05 -0.28
CA ALA A 168 -0.36 -16.58 0.58
C ALA A 168 0.91 -17.45 0.42
N ALA A 169 0.76 -18.77 0.39
CA ALA A 169 1.87 -19.69 0.20
C ALA A 169 2.45 -19.61 -1.22
N ASN A 170 1.60 -19.42 -2.23
CA ASN A 170 2.00 -19.19 -3.62
C ASN A 170 2.86 -17.92 -3.75
N LEU A 171 2.39 -16.81 -3.20
CA LEU A 171 3.10 -15.53 -3.22
C LEU A 171 4.40 -15.56 -2.42
N SER A 172 4.40 -16.22 -1.25
CA SER A 172 5.62 -16.43 -0.46
C SER A 172 6.68 -17.23 -1.25
N CYS A 173 6.25 -18.22 -2.04
CA CYS A 173 7.15 -18.97 -2.92
C CYS A 173 7.67 -18.11 -4.08
N ALA A 174 6.80 -17.32 -4.72
CA ALA A 174 7.20 -16.40 -5.78
C ALA A 174 8.25 -15.40 -5.33
N VAL A 175 8.08 -14.79 -4.14
CA VAL A 175 9.07 -13.88 -3.55
C VAL A 175 10.44 -14.57 -3.42
N ARG A 176 10.47 -15.82 -2.95
CA ARG A 176 11.73 -16.59 -2.82
C ARG A 176 12.39 -16.85 -4.18
N ILE A 177 11.61 -17.21 -5.20
CA ILE A 177 12.11 -17.43 -6.56
C ILE A 177 12.67 -16.12 -7.13
N MET A 178 11.91 -15.01 -7.07
CA MET A 178 12.36 -13.70 -7.54
C MET A 178 13.62 -13.23 -6.83
N ALA A 179 13.71 -13.40 -5.51
CA ALA A 179 14.89 -13.01 -4.75
C ALA A 179 16.16 -13.71 -5.21
N ARG A 180 16.05 -14.94 -5.74
CA ARG A 180 17.18 -15.65 -6.33
C ARG A 180 17.51 -15.11 -7.72
N THR A 181 16.53 -14.95 -8.59
CA THR A 181 16.76 -14.62 -10.01
C THR A 181 17.09 -13.14 -10.24
N VAL A 182 16.37 -12.22 -9.58
CA VAL A 182 16.65 -10.78 -9.66
C VAL A 182 18.02 -10.47 -9.04
N LYS A 183 18.37 -11.09 -7.90
CA LYS A 183 19.71 -10.93 -7.31
C LYS A 183 20.81 -11.46 -8.23
N ARG A 184 20.59 -12.64 -8.83
CA ARG A 184 21.55 -13.25 -9.76
C ARG A 184 21.80 -12.35 -10.98
N ASP A 185 20.76 -11.75 -11.52
CA ASP A 185 20.82 -11.06 -12.81
C ASP A 185 20.91 -9.53 -12.72
N GLY A 186 20.69 -8.95 -11.53
CA GLY A 186 20.78 -7.51 -11.30
C GLY A 186 19.60 -6.69 -11.86
N VAL A 187 18.58 -7.32 -12.44
CA VAL A 187 17.48 -6.65 -13.15
C VAL A 187 16.14 -7.33 -12.90
N ILE A 188 15.03 -6.62 -13.13
CA ILE A 188 13.68 -7.20 -13.21
C ILE A 188 13.47 -7.86 -14.58
N HIS A 189 13.93 -7.23 -15.66
CA HIS A 189 13.91 -7.78 -17.01
C HIS A 189 15.10 -7.28 -17.85
N ALA A 190 15.74 -8.18 -18.60
CA ALA A 190 16.64 -7.79 -19.69
C ALA A 190 16.36 -8.53 -20.99
N ARG A 191 16.74 -7.88 -22.10
CA ARG A 191 16.78 -8.50 -23.44
C ARG A 191 18.02 -9.38 -23.62
N SER A 192 19.14 -9.01 -22.98
CA SER A 192 20.40 -9.76 -22.99
C SER A 192 21.07 -9.66 -21.61
N PRO A 193 21.47 -10.79 -20.98
CA PRO A 193 21.10 -12.16 -21.34
C PRO A 193 19.58 -12.34 -21.42
N LYS A 194 19.13 -13.27 -22.27
CA LYS A 194 17.71 -13.44 -22.52
C LYS A 194 17.02 -13.99 -21.28
N TRP A 195 15.87 -13.39 -20.95
CA TRP A 195 15.02 -13.81 -19.82
C TRP A 195 15.66 -13.62 -18.43
N SER A 196 16.53 -12.63 -18.28
CA SER A 196 17.07 -12.28 -16.96
C SER A 196 16.01 -11.73 -16.01
N GLY A 197 16.28 -11.88 -14.70
CA GLY A 197 15.47 -11.37 -13.60
C GLY A 197 14.19 -12.18 -13.41
N VAL A 198 13.08 -11.47 -13.24
CA VAL A 198 11.74 -12.07 -13.15
C VAL A 198 11.35 -12.77 -14.46
N SER A 199 11.95 -12.41 -15.59
CA SER A 199 11.63 -13.04 -16.88
C SER A 199 12.08 -14.50 -17.01
N ALA A 200 12.93 -14.95 -16.08
CA ALA A 200 13.45 -16.31 -16.06
C ALA A 200 12.32 -17.32 -15.86
N ASP A 201 11.46 -17.04 -14.87
CA ASP A 201 10.38 -17.95 -14.46
C ASP A 201 8.99 -17.53 -14.97
N TRP A 202 8.74 -16.23 -15.18
CA TRP A 202 7.39 -15.74 -15.50
C TRP A 202 7.22 -15.34 -16.97
N GLY A 203 6.32 -16.05 -17.67
CA GLY A 203 6.02 -15.85 -19.09
C GLY A 203 5.51 -14.45 -19.48
N PRO A 204 4.57 -13.83 -18.74
CA PRO A 204 4.10 -12.46 -18.96
C PRO A 204 5.22 -11.43 -19.06
N MET A 205 6.29 -11.62 -18.29
CA MET A 205 7.46 -10.74 -18.30
C MET A 205 8.25 -10.81 -19.60
N ARG A 206 7.94 -11.74 -20.50
CA ARG A 206 8.54 -11.82 -21.84
C ARG A 206 7.77 -10.97 -22.86
N SER A 207 6.52 -10.60 -22.58
CA SER A 207 5.72 -9.71 -23.43
C SER A 207 6.00 -8.22 -23.12
N GLY A 208 6.44 -7.46 -24.13
CA GLY A 208 6.67 -6.03 -24.01
C GLY A 208 5.41 -5.25 -23.60
N THR A 209 4.26 -5.61 -24.20
CA THR A 209 2.96 -4.99 -23.89
C THR A 209 2.55 -5.22 -22.44
N LYS A 210 2.69 -6.45 -21.93
CA LYS A 210 2.34 -6.75 -20.52
C LYS A 210 3.28 -6.04 -19.55
N ARG A 211 4.60 -6.03 -19.82
CA ARG A 211 5.56 -5.27 -19.01
C ARG A 211 5.23 -3.77 -18.97
N ALA A 212 4.94 -3.16 -20.13
CA ALA A 212 4.58 -1.76 -20.20
C ALA A 212 3.30 -1.43 -19.41
N GLU A 213 2.30 -2.33 -19.45
CA GLU A 213 1.07 -2.19 -18.67
C GLU A 213 1.31 -2.27 -17.16
N MET A 214 2.12 -3.23 -16.73
CA MET A 214 2.52 -3.38 -15.33
C MET A 214 3.31 -2.16 -14.85
N ALA A 215 4.35 -1.76 -15.59
CA ALA A 215 5.18 -0.60 -15.27
C ALA A 215 4.36 0.69 -15.22
N SER A 216 3.47 0.91 -16.19
CA SER A 216 2.56 2.06 -16.19
C SER A 216 1.74 2.13 -14.92
N TRP A 217 1.17 1.02 -14.47
CA TRP A 217 0.40 0.98 -13.23
C TRP A 217 1.29 1.21 -11.99
N LEU A 218 2.44 0.55 -11.89
CA LEU A 218 3.36 0.67 -10.75
C LEU A 218 3.88 2.10 -10.58
N ARG A 219 4.23 2.76 -11.68
CA ARG A 219 4.72 4.14 -11.66
C ARG A 219 3.72 5.11 -11.06
N ARG A 220 2.42 4.84 -11.09
CA ARG A 220 1.40 5.74 -10.52
C ARG A 220 1.22 5.58 -9.01
N GLN A 221 1.87 4.60 -8.38
CA GLN A 221 1.66 4.32 -6.97
C GLN A 221 2.51 5.24 -6.10
N ASP A 222 1.99 5.61 -4.93
CA ASP A 222 2.62 6.53 -3.98
C ASP A 222 4.04 6.09 -3.61
N TYR A 223 4.24 4.80 -3.34
CA TYR A 223 5.56 4.22 -3.01
C TYR A 223 6.58 4.31 -4.16
N CYS A 224 6.16 4.64 -5.39
CA CYS A 224 7.05 4.91 -6.51
C CYS A 224 7.22 6.40 -6.83
N GLN A 225 6.31 7.25 -6.39
CA GLN A 225 6.31 8.69 -6.69
C GLN A 225 6.87 9.54 -5.55
N MET A 226 6.62 9.18 -4.29
CA MET A 226 6.96 10.03 -3.13
C MET A 226 8.47 10.29 -2.99
N PHE A 227 9.31 9.44 -3.57
CA PHE A 227 10.78 9.53 -3.49
C PHE A 227 11.44 9.77 -4.85
N ALA A 228 10.66 10.06 -5.90
CA ALA A 228 11.19 10.25 -7.25
C ALA A 228 11.84 11.62 -7.47
N SER A 229 11.52 12.60 -6.61
CA SER A 229 12.09 13.95 -6.67
C SER A 229 13.00 14.17 -5.46
N PRO A 230 14.20 14.75 -5.65
CA PRO A 230 15.00 15.20 -4.52
C PRO A 230 14.17 16.19 -3.71
N ARG A 231 13.79 15.81 -2.48
CA ARG A 231 13.21 16.77 -1.55
C ARG A 231 14.19 17.93 -1.41
N PRO A 232 13.77 19.20 -1.57
CA PRO A 232 14.65 20.33 -1.35
C PRO A 232 15.25 20.22 0.06
N THR A 233 16.56 19.98 0.14
CA THR A 233 17.26 19.98 1.42
C THR A 233 17.21 21.39 1.97
N ARG A 234 16.94 21.53 3.28
CA ARG A 234 17.01 22.84 3.95
C ARG A 234 18.41 23.39 3.69
N LYS A 235 18.51 24.52 2.98
CA LYS A 235 19.79 25.18 2.77
C LYS A 235 20.46 25.39 4.13
N PRO A 236 21.78 25.16 4.26
CA PRO A 236 22.51 25.53 5.47
C PRO A 236 22.16 26.97 5.81
N VAL A 237 21.88 27.23 7.10
CA VAL A 237 21.72 28.62 7.54
C VAL A 237 23.08 29.27 7.34
N PRO A 238 23.20 30.34 6.51
CA PRO A 238 24.48 31.00 6.33
C PRO A 238 24.99 31.48 7.70
N GLU A 239 26.28 31.26 7.95
CA GLU A 239 26.95 31.54 9.23
C GLU A 239 26.83 33.02 9.65
N THR A 240 26.55 33.88 8.67
CA THR A 240 26.13 35.26 8.84
C THR A 240 24.81 35.49 8.13
N LEU A 241 23.85 36.13 8.80
CA LEU A 241 22.72 36.79 8.15
C LEU A 241 23.26 37.95 7.30
N VAL A 242 23.73 37.65 6.08
CA VAL A 242 23.89 38.70 5.08
C VAL A 242 22.48 39.05 4.66
N ALA A 243 21.96 40.18 5.17
CA ALA A 243 20.81 40.81 4.56
C ALA A 243 21.15 40.96 3.08
N GLY A 244 20.45 40.22 2.22
CA GLY A 244 20.54 40.46 0.78
C GLY A 244 20.26 41.93 0.50
N PRO A 245 20.69 42.46 -0.67
CA PRO A 245 20.36 43.83 -1.02
C PRO A 245 18.85 44.04 -0.84
N VAL A 246 18.47 45.17 -0.24
CA VAL A 246 17.06 45.56 -0.12
C VAL A 246 16.50 45.57 -1.53
N LEU A 247 15.71 44.54 -1.87
CA LEU A 247 15.02 44.50 -3.14
C LEU A 247 14.06 45.69 -3.14
N PRO A 248 13.99 46.47 -4.22
CA PRO A 248 12.98 47.50 -4.33
C PRO A 248 11.61 46.85 -4.17
N ASP A 249 10.69 47.58 -3.52
CA ASP A 249 9.30 47.14 -3.34
C ASP A 249 8.67 46.92 -4.73
N LEU A 250 8.66 45.65 -5.18
CA LEU A 250 8.03 45.25 -6.43
C LEU A 250 6.52 45.26 -6.17
N ARG A 251 5.92 46.43 -6.37
CA ARG A 251 4.45 46.56 -6.39
C ARG A 251 3.93 45.65 -7.50
N PRO A 252 3.06 44.66 -7.20
CA PRO A 252 2.39 43.90 -8.23
C PRO A 252 1.69 44.86 -9.17
N GLU A 253 1.82 44.66 -10.48
CA GLU A 253 1.00 45.40 -11.43
C GLU A 253 -0.48 45.20 -11.07
N ALA A 254 -1.26 46.28 -11.21
CA ALA A 254 -2.68 46.23 -10.95
C ALA A 254 -3.29 45.11 -11.81
N ARG A 255 -4.04 44.21 -11.18
CA ARG A 255 -4.79 43.18 -11.89
C ARG A 255 -5.63 43.89 -12.96
N PRO A 256 -5.51 43.54 -14.25
CA PRO A 256 -6.32 44.16 -15.29
C PRO A 256 -7.79 43.98 -14.95
N ASP A 257 -8.57 45.05 -15.15
CA ASP A 257 -9.99 45.01 -14.92
C ASP A 257 -10.62 43.86 -15.71
N ARG A 258 -11.56 43.18 -15.06
CA ARG A 258 -12.31 42.08 -15.64
C ARG A 258 -12.98 42.62 -16.91
N VAL A 259 -12.53 42.18 -18.08
CA VAL A 259 -13.23 42.46 -19.34
C VAL A 259 -14.64 41.91 -19.17
N THR A 260 -15.62 42.80 -19.12
CA THR A 260 -17.03 42.44 -19.10
C THR A 260 -17.33 41.63 -20.37
N PRO A 261 -18.01 40.47 -20.28
CA PRO A 261 -18.41 39.75 -21.47
C PRO A 261 -19.19 40.69 -22.39
N VAL A 262 -18.76 40.80 -23.65
CA VAL A 262 -19.56 41.46 -24.70
C VAL A 262 -20.89 40.72 -24.77
N GLU A 263 -21.97 41.46 -24.55
CA GLU A 263 -23.33 40.97 -24.68
C GLU A 263 -23.54 40.56 -26.15
N VAL A 264 -23.52 39.25 -26.43
CA VAL A 264 -23.86 38.74 -27.75
C VAL A 264 -25.36 38.89 -27.91
N THR A 265 -25.79 39.99 -28.52
CA THR A 265 -27.16 40.17 -28.99
C THR A 265 -27.47 39.07 -29.99
N ARG A 266 -28.33 38.12 -29.57
CA ARG A 266 -28.97 37.17 -30.48
C ARG A 266 -29.84 37.95 -31.46
N ALA A 267 -29.35 38.13 -32.68
CA ALA A 267 -30.20 38.53 -33.79
C ALA A 267 -31.26 37.44 -34.00
N ALA A 268 -32.53 37.85 -34.00
CA ALA A 268 -33.65 37.00 -34.33
C ALA A 268 -33.49 36.50 -35.77
N THR A 269 -33.36 35.19 -35.96
CA THR A 269 -33.44 34.55 -37.27
C THR A 269 -34.88 34.59 -37.75
N SER A 270 -35.15 35.42 -38.75
CA SER A 270 -36.34 35.37 -39.61
C SER A 270 -36.51 33.96 -40.15
N SER A 271 -37.70 33.41 -39.98
CA SER A 271 -38.19 32.21 -40.67
C SER A 271 -38.02 32.39 -42.18
N VAL A 272 -37.46 31.37 -42.84
CA VAL A 272 -37.54 31.21 -44.29
C VAL A 272 -38.28 29.91 -44.52
N ASP A 273 -39.49 30.03 -45.06
CA ASP A 273 -40.33 28.93 -45.50
C ASP A 273 -39.63 28.15 -46.62
N PHE A 274 -39.47 26.84 -46.42
CA PHE A 274 -38.99 25.94 -47.46
C PHE A 274 -40.22 25.38 -48.21
N LEU A 275 -40.48 25.97 -49.37
CA LEU A 275 -41.45 25.44 -50.34
C LEU A 275 -40.94 24.09 -50.88
N ILE A 276 -41.71 23.04 -50.60
CA ILE A 276 -41.59 21.73 -51.24
C ILE A 276 -42.45 21.76 -52.51
N GLY A 277 -41.87 21.38 -53.64
CA GLY A 277 -42.62 20.82 -54.76
C GLY A 277 -41.79 20.66 -56.03
N PRO A 278 -42.32 19.95 -57.03
CA PRO A 278 -42.98 18.64 -56.98
C PRO A 278 -42.00 17.47 -57.27
#